data_AF-A0A226MXU8-F1
#
_entry.id   AF-A0A226MXU8-F1
#
_cell.length_a   1.000
_cell.length_b   1.000
_cell.length_c   1.000
_cell.angle_alpha   90.00
_cell.angle_beta   90.00
_cell.angle_gamma   90.00
#
_symmetry.space_group_name_H-M   'P 1'
#
loop_
_entity.id
_entity.type
_entity.pdbx_description
1 polymer ?
#
loop_
_entity_poly.entity_id
_entity_poly.type
_entity_poly.pdbx_seq_one_letter_code
_entity_poly.pdbx_strand_id
1 'polypeptide(L)' 'MSQRPTVEELRERKILIRFSDYVEVADAQDYDRRADKPWTRLTAADKAAIRKELNEFKSTEMEVHELSRHLTRFHRP' A
#
# COMPACT_ATOMS: atom_id res chain seq x y z
N MET A 1 2.35 -26.30 -13.26
CA MET A 1 3.71 -26.43 -12.70
C MET A 1 4.55 -25.31 -13.30
N SER A 2 4.87 -24.25 -12.56
CA SER A 2 5.77 -23.20 -13.05
C SER A 2 7.19 -23.75 -13.00
N GLN A 3 7.78 -24.04 -14.16
CA GLN A 3 9.20 -24.36 -14.25
C GLN A 3 9.98 -23.10 -13.87
N ARG A 4 10.84 -23.22 -12.85
CA ARG A 4 11.80 -22.17 -12.56
C ARG A 4 12.88 -22.20 -13.65
N PRO A 5 13.11 -21.08 -14.35
CA PRO A 5 14.17 -20.99 -15.33
C PRO A 5 15.54 -21.19 -14.69
N THR A 6 16.49 -21.68 -15.49
CA THR A 6 17.87 -21.92 -15.04
C THR A 6 18.66 -20.61 -14.90
N VAL A 7 19.78 -20.64 -14.19
CA VAL A 7 20.63 -19.45 -14.00
C VAL A 7 21.13 -18.93 -15.34
N GLU A 8 21.56 -19.83 -16.24
CA GLU A 8 21.95 -19.52 -17.62
C GLU A 8 20.84 -18.78 -18.39
N GLU A 9 19.60 -19.24 -18.34
CA GLU A 9 18.45 -18.56 -19.00
C GLU A 9 18.20 -17.15 -18.45
N LEU A 10 18.41 -16.95 -17.14
CA LEU A 10 18.30 -15.63 -16.51
C LEU A 10 19.45 -14.69 -16.92
N ARG A 11 20.65 -15.24 -17.18
CA ARG A 11 21.81 -14.49 -17.72
C ARG A 11 21.55 -14.04 -19.15
N GLU A 12 21.10 -14.95 -20.02
CA GLU A 12 20.81 -14.66 -21.43
C GLU A 12 19.72 -13.60 -21.60
N ARG A 13 18.68 -13.66 -20.76
CA ARG A 13 17.59 -12.66 -20.74
C ARG A 13 18.00 -11.33 -20.10
N LYS A 14 19.25 -11.18 -19.65
CA LYS A 14 19.78 -10.00 -18.93
C LYS A 14 18.92 -9.58 -17.73
N ILE A 15 18.28 -10.56 -17.07
CA ILE A 15 17.45 -10.36 -15.87
C ILE A 15 18.32 -10.21 -14.62
N LEU A 16 19.63 -10.46 -14.74
CA LEU A 16 20.60 -10.29 -13.67
C LEU A 16 20.87 -8.80 -13.38
N ILE A 17 19.86 -8.11 -12.86
CA ILE A 17 20.11 -6.96 -12.00
C ILE A 17 21.05 -7.44 -10.90
N ARG A 18 22.23 -6.81 -10.81
CA ARG A 18 23.21 -7.13 -9.77
C ARG A 18 22.97 -6.16 -8.63
N PHE A 19 22.83 -6.68 -7.43
CA PHE A 19 22.79 -5.87 -6.23
C PHE A 19 24.23 -5.66 -5.75
N SER A 20 24.52 -4.47 -5.24
CA SER A 20 25.78 -4.22 -4.53
C SER A 20 25.75 -4.98 -3.23
N ASP A 21 26.83 -5.71 -2.94
CA ASP A 21 27.02 -6.34 -1.63
C ASP A 21 27.46 -5.32 -0.57
N TYR A 22 27.88 -4.13 -0.99
CA TYR A 22 28.19 -3.01 -0.10
C TYR A 22 26.94 -2.25 0.27
N VAL A 23 26.69 -2.12 1.59
CA VAL A 23 25.60 -1.35 2.18
C VAL A 23 26.21 -0.24 3.02
N GLU A 24 25.95 1.01 2.64
CA GLU A 24 26.32 2.18 3.44
C GLU A 24 25.38 2.32 4.64
N VAL A 25 25.96 2.59 5.81
CA VAL A 25 25.22 2.78 7.06
C VAL A 25 25.52 4.17 7.60
N ALA A 26 24.47 4.89 7.98
CA ALA A 26 24.55 6.19 8.63
C ALA A 26 23.61 6.22 9.83
N ASP A 27 23.95 7.06 10.82
CA ASP A 27 23.13 7.20 12.02
C ASP A 27 21.79 7.88 11.68
N ALA A 28 20.71 7.26 12.14
CA ALA A 28 19.39 7.89 12.10
C ALA A 28 19.24 8.86 13.28
N GLN A 29 18.39 9.86 13.12
CA GLN A 29 18.05 10.79 14.20
C GLN A 29 17.56 10.05 15.45
N ASP A 30 18.12 10.36 16.61
CA ASP A 30 17.72 9.79 17.90
C ASP A 30 16.69 10.71 18.59
N TYR A 31 15.41 10.45 18.28
CA TYR A 31 14.29 11.16 18.87
C TYR A 31 13.11 10.22 19.06
N ASP A 32 12.19 10.63 19.94
CA ASP A 32 10.98 9.88 20.22
C ASP A 32 10.00 9.91 19.04
N ARG A 33 9.84 8.75 18.39
CA ARG A 33 8.91 8.53 17.26
C ARG A 33 7.58 7.95 17.69
N ARG A 34 7.30 7.84 18.99
CA ARG A 34 6.02 7.31 19.48
C ARG A 34 4.89 8.24 19.06
N ALA A 35 3.85 7.63 18.53
CA ALA A 35 2.59 8.30 18.22
C ALA A 35 1.44 7.43 18.73
N ASP A 36 0.36 8.08 19.12
CA ASP A 36 -0.87 7.37 19.47
C ASP A 36 -1.43 6.63 18.25
N LYS A 37 -2.17 5.54 18.52
CA LYS A 37 -2.78 4.68 17.51
C LYS A 37 -4.30 4.74 17.62
N PRO A 38 -4.95 5.84 17.24
CA PRO A 38 -6.39 6.06 17.49
C PRO A 38 -7.27 4.99 16.83
N TRP A 39 -6.84 4.41 15.70
CA TRP A 39 -7.56 3.34 15.01
C TRP A 39 -7.76 2.08 15.86
N THR A 40 -6.98 1.88 16.92
CA THR A 40 -7.11 0.73 17.83
C THR A 40 -8.32 0.83 18.76
N ARG A 41 -8.84 2.04 18.98
CA ARG A 41 -9.96 2.32 19.91
C ARG A 41 -11.30 2.53 19.20
N LEU A 42 -11.37 2.29 17.90
CA LEU A 42 -12.60 2.45 17.13
C LEU A 42 -13.63 1.37 17.46
N THR A 43 -14.80 1.78 17.92
CA THR A 43 -15.94 0.90 18.18
C THR A 43 -16.57 0.43 16.86
N ALA A 44 -17.51 -0.53 16.96
CA ALA A 44 -18.29 -0.97 15.79
C ALA A 44 -19.12 0.18 15.18
N ALA A 45 -19.68 1.05 16.04
CA ALA A 45 -20.45 2.22 15.64
C ALA A 45 -19.56 3.25 14.92
N ASP A 46 -18.37 3.54 15.45
CA ASP A 46 -17.42 4.48 14.82
C ASP A 46 -17.04 3.99 13.43
N LYS A 47 -16.74 2.69 13.30
CA LYS A 47 -16.41 2.09 12.00
C LYS A 47 -17.58 2.17 11.04
N ALA A 48 -18.82 2.04 11.49
CA ALA A 48 -20.00 2.16 10.64
C ALA A 48 -20.19 3.60 10.15
N ALA A 49 -20.05 4.58 11.05
CA ALA A 49 -20.08 6.00 10.71
C ALA A 49 -19.00 6.37 9.69
N ILE A 50 -17.76 5.95 9.92
CA ILE A 50 -16.63 6.20 9.00
C ILE A 50 -16.87 5.56 7.62
N ARG A 51 -17.43 4.35 7.56
CA ARG A 51 -17.76 3.71 6.25
C ARG A 51 -18.81 4.50 5.48
N LYS A 52 -19.83 5.01 6.18
CA LYS A 52 -20.87 5.85 5.58
C LYS A 52 -20.27 7.14 5.03
N GLU A 53 -19.50 7.86 5.85
CA GLU A 53 -18.83 9.10 5.48
C GLU A 53 -17.91 8.92 4.26
N LEU A 54 -17.07 7.88 4.27
CA LEU A 54 -16.17 7.59 3.15
C LEU A 54 -16.91 7.25 1.86
N ASN A 55 -18.06 6.57 1.94
CA ASN A 55 -18.85 6.25 0.76
C ASN A 55 -19.52 7.49 0.18
N GLU A 56 -20.06 8.35 1.04
CA GLU A 56 -20.67 9.62 0.67
C GLU A 56 -19.62 10.50 -0.04
N PHE A 57 -18.48 10.77 0.60
CA PHE A 57 -17.35 11.50 0.02
C PHE A 57 -16.93 10.95 -1.35
N LYS A 58 -16.75 9.63 -1.47
CA LYS A 58 -16.33 8.99 -2.73
C LYS A 58 -17.37 9.09 -3.85
N SER A 59 -18.64 9.26 -3.50
CA SER A 59 -19.74 9.33 -4.46
C SER A 59 -20.04 10.74 -4.95
N THR A 60 -19.81 11.76 -4.12
CA THR A 60 -20.25 13.13 -4.39
C THR A 60 -19.12 14.15 -4.49
N GLU A 61 -17.98 13.92 -3.84
CA GLU A 61 -16.93 14.94 -3.68
C GLU A 61 -15.59 14.52 -4.29
N MET A 62 -15.24 13.24 -4.20
CA MET A 62 -13.96 12.76 -4.70
C MET A 62 -13.97 12.69 -6.24
N GLU A 63 -13.22 13.58 -6.88
CA GLU A 63 -13.05 13.55 -8.33
C GLU A 63 -12.31 12.28 -8.76
N VAL A 64 -12.92 11.53 -9.68
CA VAL A 64 -12.34 10.33 -10.28
C VAL A 64 -12.57 10.38 -11.77
N HIS A 65 -11.50 10.20 -12.54
CA HIS A 65 -11.58 10.10 -13.98
C HIS A 65 -12.61 9.05 -14.40
N GLU A 66 -13.44 9.35 -15.41
CA GLU A 66 -14.58 8.52 -15.83
C GLU A 66 -14.19 7.05 -16.03
N LEU A 67 -13.09 6.79 -16.75
CA LEU A 67 -12.58 5.43 -17.01
C LEU A 67 -12.11 4.69 -15.75
N SER A 68 -11.85 5.40 -14.65
CA SER A 68 -11.32 4.83 -13.41
C SER A 68 -12.38 4.71 -12.31
N ARG A 69 -13.64 5.13 -12.53
CA ARG A 69 -14.70 5.07 -11.51
C ARG A 69 -14.94 3.66 -10.96
N HIS A 70 -14.69 2.63 -11.76
CA HIS A 70 -14.80 1.23 -11.35
C HIS A 70 -13.73 0.79 -10.31
N LEU A 71 -12.66 1.58 -10.16
CA LEU A 71 -11.61 1.36 -9.14
C LEU A 71 -11.93 2.03 -7.81
N THR A 72 -12.96 2.88 -7.74
CA THR A 72 -13.36 3.55 -6.50
C THR A 72 -13.78 2.52 -5.45
N ARG A 73 -12.98 2.39 -4.38
CA ARG A 73 -13.22 1.41 -3.32
C ARG A 73 -14.31 1.91 -2.36
N PHE A 74 -15.55 1.47 -2.56
CA PHE A 74 -16.64 1.66 -1.60
C PHE A 74 -16.61 0.63 -0.47
N HIS A 75 -17.03 1.02 0.74
CA HIS A 75 -17.11 0.16 1.92
C HIS A 75 -18.53 -0.41 2.10
N ARG A 76 -18.66 -1.55 2.79
CA ARG A 76 -19.99 -2.07 3.15
C ARG A 76 -20.64 -1.16 4.19
N PRO A 77 -21.97 -0.97 4.17
CA PRO A 77 -22.69 -0.32 5.27
C PRO A 77 -22.36 -0.96 6.62
#